data_AF-A0A2E8Z0A5-F1
#
_entry.id   AF-A0A2E8Z0A5-F1
#
_cell.length_a   1.000
_cell.length_b   1.000
_cell.length_c   1.000
_cell.angle_alpha   90.00
_cell.angle_beta   90.00
_cell.angle_gamma   90.00
#
_symmetry.space_group_name_H-M   'P 1'
#
loop_
_entity.id
_entity.type
_entity.pdbx_description
1 polymer ?
#
loop_
_entity_poly.entity_id
_entity_poly.type
_entity_poly.pdbx_seq_one_letter_code
_entity_poly.pdbx_strand_id
1 'polypeptide(L)'
;MAGGPGDEKTCATCGRRIEWRKKWERDWDEVRYCSKACRRHKVDPTDERLERSILDLLDRRAGGATICPSEAAREVGGDEWRDLMEPARRAARRLVAAGEVEITQQGSVVDPSTARGPIRVRRTR
;
A
#
# COMPACT_ATOMS: atom_id res chain seq x y z
N MET A 1 9.30 -21.40 16.69
CA MET A 1 8.03 -21.27 15.98
C MET A 1 8.36 -20.73 14.59
N ALA A 2 8.69 -21.59 13.62
CA ALA A 2 8.90 -21.14 12.24
C ALA A 2 7.51 -20.92 11.64
N GLY A 3 7.15 -19.67 11.34
CA GLY A 3 5.83 -19.35 10.82
C GLY A 3 5.56 -20.13 9.53
N GLY A 4 4.38 -20.76 9.48
CA GLY A 4 3.98 -21.65 8.41
C GLY A 4 3.22 -20.91 7.30
N PRO A 5 2.74 -21.62 6.27
CA PRO A 5 1.96 -21.08 5.15
C PRO A 5 0.60 -20.42 5.51
N GLY A 6 0.38 -20.01 6.77
CA GLY A 6 -0.82 -19.30 7.24
C GLY A 6 -0.55 -17.92 7.88
N ASP A 7 0.71 -17.55 8.12
CA ASP A 7 1.04 -16.23 8.68
C ASP A 7 1.01 -15.17 7.57
N GLU A 8 0.04 -14.26 7.62
CA GLU A 8 -0.04 -13.16 6.67
C GLU A 8 1.08 -12.14 6.93
N LYS A 9 1.96 -11.96 5.95
CA LYS A 9 2.99 -10.91 5.97
C LYS A 9 2.74 -9.92 4.85
N THR A 10 3.06 -8.66 5.09
CA THR A 10 2.99 -7.60 4.09
C THR A 10 4.38 -7.09 3.74
N CYS A 11 4.61 -6.86 2.45
CA CYS A 11 5.89 -6.37 1.95
C CYS A 11 6.15 -4.94 2.43
N ALA A 12 7.24 -4.74 3.17
CA ALA A 12 7.59 -3.43 3.74
C ALA A 12 7.77 -2.33 2.68
N THR A 13 8.13 -2.68 1.44
CA THR A 13 8.31 -1.71 0.36
C THR A 13 7.01 -1.35 -0.36
N CYS A 14 6.22 -2.35 -0.75
CA CYS A 14 5.10 -2.13 -1.69
C CYS A 14 3.71 -2.31 -1.07
N GLY A 15 3.63 -2.75 0.19
CA GLY A 15 2.38 -2.97 0.90
C GLY A 15 1.55 -4.16 0.40
N ARG A 16 2.04 -4.97 -0.54
CA ARG A 16 1.34 -6.19 -0.99
C ARG A 16 1.53 -7.34 -0.03
N ARG A 17 0.54 -8.22 0.07
CA ARG A 17 0.66 -9.51 0.76
C ARG A 17 1.84 -10.31 0.18
N ILE A 18 2.65 -10.88 1.07
CA ILE A 18 3.74 -11.77 0.71
C ILE A 18 3.15 -13.17 0.60
N GLU A 19 3.10 -13.71 -0.61
CA GLU A 19 2.72 -15.10 -0.83
C GLU A 19 3.85 -16.02 -0.36
N TRP A 20 3.54 -16.93 0.57
CA TRP A 20 4.50 -17.91 1.07
C TRP A 20 5.11 -18.75 -0.07
N ARG A 21 6.38 -19.13 0.08
CA ARG A 21 7.09 -19.99 -0.86
C ARG A 21 7.91 -21.01 -0.09
N LYS A 22 7.94 -22.26 -0.55
CA LYS A 22 8.68 -23.36 0.11
C LYS A 22 10.13 -23.03 0.47
N LYS A 23 10.83 -22.26 -0.37
CA LYS A 23 12.20 -21.80 -0.10
C LYS A 23 12.37 -20.92 1.16
N TRP A 24 11.28 -20.42 1.73
CA TRP A 24 11.25 -19.56 2.91
C TRP A 24 10.81 -20.29 4.17
N GLU A 25 10.55 -21.60 4.10
CA GLU A 25 10.09 -22.40 5.24
C GLU A 25 10.96 -22.21 6.50
N ARG A 26 12.28 -22.12 6.34
CA ARG A 26 13.23 -22.01 7.47
C ARG A 26 13.36 -20.60 8.03
N ASP A 27 13.15 -19.58 7.20
CA ASP A 27 13.48 -18.18 7.51
C ASP A 27 12.27 -17.25 7.33
N TRP A 28 11.04 -17.80 7.34
CA TRP A 28 9.81 -17.05 7.04
C TRP A 28 9.62 -15.85 7.96
N ASP A 29 10.03 -15.98 9.22
CA ASP A 29 9.93 -14.88 10.18
C ASP A 29 10.70 -13.64 9.71
N GLU A 30 11.87 -13.84 9.10
CA GLU A 30 12.75 -12.78 8.60
C GLU A 30 12.32 -12.22 7.22
N VAL A 31 11.36 -12.85 6.54
CA VAL A 31 10.91 -12.39 5.22
C VAL A 31 10.11 -11.09 5.34
N ARG A 32 10.69 -10.01 4.83
CA ARG A 32 10.08 -8.66 4.82
C ARG A 32 9.64 -8.15 3.44
N TYR A 33 10.03 -8.84 2.36
CA TYR A 33 9.85 -8.35 1.00
C TYR A 33 9.31 -9.42 0.06
N CYS A 34 8.34 -9.07 -0.78
CA CYS A 34 7.72 -10.00 -1.75
C CYS A 34 8.65 -10.35 -2.94
N SER A 35 9.70 -9.56 -3.20
CA SER A 35 10.58 -9.76 -4.34
C SER A 35 11.98 -9.17 -4.13
N LYS A 36 12.94 -9.58 -4.97
CA LYS A 36 14.29 -8.99 -5.00
C LYS A 36 14.26 -7.50 -5.36
N ALA A 37 13.34 -7.08 -6.24
CA ALA A 37 13.16 -5.69 -6.60
C ALA A 37 12.71 -4.85 -5.40
N CYS A 38 11.69 -5.31 -4.66
CA CYS A 38 11.26 -4.65 -3.42
C CYS A 38 12.36 -4.65 -2.37
N ARG A 39 13.12 -5.75 -2.21
CA ARG A 39 14.26 -5.78 -1.28
C ARG A 39 15.34 -4.73 -1.60
N ARG A 40 15.53 -4.39 -2.88
CA ARG A 40 16.50 -3.37 -3.33
C ARG A 40 15.93 -1.95 -3.25
N HIS A 41 14.61 -1.81 -3.38
CA HIS A 41 13.94 -0.52 -3.35
C HIS A 41 13.46 -0.23 -1.93
N LYS A 42 14.18 0.67 -1.26
CA LYS A 42 13.78 1.16 0.07
C LYS A 42 12.65 2.18 -0.11
N VAL A 43 11.75 2.23 0.87
CA VAL A 43 10.81 3.35 1.04
C VAL A 43 11.65 4.61 1.16
N ASP A 44 11.36 5.60 0.33
CA ASP A 44 12.08 6.87 0.28
C ASP A 44 11.23 8.05 0.78
N PRO A 45 11.78 9.28 0.91
CA PRO A 45 11.01 10.42 1.40
C PRO A 45 9.78 10.77 0.53
N THR A 46 9.77 10.41 -0.75
CA THR A 46 8.61 10.61 -1.63
C THR A 46 7.48 9.64 -1.27
N ASP A 47 7.81 8.38 -0.99
CA ASP A 47 6.86 7.40 -0.48
C ASP A 47 6.20 7.87 0.83
N GLU A 48 6.98 8.40 1.77
CA GLU A 48 6.48 8.92 3.05
C GLU A 48 5.59 10.15 2.87
N ARG A 49 5.96 11.05 1.94
CA ARG A 49 5.11 12.20 1.57
C ARG A 49 3.79 11.75 0.97
N LEU A 50 3.78 10.69 0.16
CA LEU A 50 2.56 10.14 -0.44
C LEU A 50 1.64 9.53 0.61
N GLU A 51 2.18 8.82 1.60
CA GLU A 51 1.38 8.32 2.73
C GLU A 51 0.73 9.47 3.51
N ARG A 52 1.53 10.47 3.87
CA ARG A 52 1.04 11.65 4.59
C ARG A 52 -0.05 12.38 3.80
N SER A 53 0.19 12.61 2.50
CA SER A 53 -0.78 13.26 1.60
C SER A 53 -2.09 12.47 1.53
N ILE A 54 -2.05 11.12 1.46
CA ILE A 54 -3.26 10.30 1.50
C ILE A 54 -4.06 10.55 2.78
N LEU A 55 -3.41 10.54 3.94
CA LEU A 55 -4.07 10.75 5.23
C LEU A 55 -4.63 12.18 5.34
N ASP A 56 -3.83 13.19 5.00
CA ASP A 56 -4.23 14.59 5.03
C ASP A 56 -5.43 14.85 4.10
N LEU A 57 -5.44 14.28 2.89
CA LEU A 57 -6.54 14.41 1.94
C LEU A 57 -7.82 13.74 2.43
N LEU A 58 -7.71 12.65 3.19
CA LEU A 58 -8.85 12.00 3.82
C LEU A 58 -9.39 12.81 4.99
N ASP A 59 -8.51 13.36 5.82
CA ASP A 59 -8.88 14.14 7.01
C ASP A 59 -9.54 15.48 6.65
N ARG A 60 -9.17 16.07 5.51
CA ARG A 60 -9.84 17.26 4.95
C ARG A 60 -11.26 17.00 4.45
N ARG A 61 -11.72 15.74 4.35
CA ARG A 61 -13.06 15.39 3.83
C ARG A 61 -13.99 14.92 4.93
N ALA A 62 -15.30 15.13 4.73
CA ALA A 62 -16.33 14.65 5.65
C ALA A 62 -16.30 13.12 5.83
N GLY A 63 -16.65 12.64 7.03
CA GLY A 63 -16.51 11.23 7.45
C GLY A 63 -17.19 10.24 6.49
N GLY A 64 -16.37 9.48 5.76
CA GLY A 64 -16.80 8.49 4.77
C GLY A 64 -16.49 8.84 3.31
N ALA A 65 -15.95 10.04 3.06
CA ALA A 65 -15.45 10.37 1.73
C ALA A 65 -14.27 9.47 1.33
N THR A 66 -14.11 9.31 0.03
CA THR A 66 -12.99 8.57 -0.57
C THR A 66 -12.09 9.51 -1.34
N ILE A 67 -10.82 9.14 -1.52
CA ILE A 67 -9.90 9.73 -2.50
C ILE A 67 -9.48 8.67 -3.54
N CYS A 68 -8.81 9.05 -4.63
CA CYS A 68 -8.02 8.12 -5.44
C CYS A 68 -6.51 8.40 -5.31
N PRO A 69 -5.63 7.41 -5.56
CA PRO A 69 -4.18 7.58 -5.41
C PRO A 69 -3.59 8.71 -6.25
N SER A 70 -4.20 9.03 -7.41
CA SER A 70 -3.73 10.14 -8.25
C SER A 70 -3.91 11.51 -7.60
N GLU A 71 -4.80 11.67 -6.61
CA GLU A 71 -4.94 12.92 -5.88
C GLU A 71 -3.71 13.18 -5.02
N ALA A 72 -3.25 12.18 -4.26
CA ALA A 72 -2.00 12.26 -3.52
C ALA A 72 -0.77 12.39 -4.45
N ALA A 73 -0.76 11.67 -5.57
CA ALA A 73 0.29 11.82 -6.57
C ALA A 73 0.40 13.25 -7.11
N ARG A 74 -0.74 13.92 -7.36
CA ARG A 74 -0.77 15.32 -7.83
C ARG A 74 -0.32 16.29 -6.75
N GLU A 75 -0.73 16.09 -5.50
CA GLU A 75 -0.30 16.93 -4.38
C GLU A 75 1.22 16.84 -4.14
N VAL A 76 1.81 15.65 -4.30
CA VAL A 76 3.25 15.44 -4.08
C VAL A 76 4.11 15.73 -5.31
N GLY A 77 3.64 15.38 -6.51
CA GLY A 77 4.44 15.38 -7.74
C GLY A 77 4.22 16.57 -8.68
N GLY A 78 3.21 17.41 -8.43
CA GLY A 78 2.90 18.54 -9.31
C GLY A 78 2.71 18.09 -10.77
N ASP A 79 3.48 18.66 -11.70
CA ASP A 79 3.43 18.33 -13.13
C ASP A 79 3.93 16.90 -13.45
N GLU A 80 4.80 16.33 -12.61
CA GLU A 80 5.38 14.99 -12.78
C GLU A 80 4.59 13.88 -12.04
N TRP A 81 3.36 14.18 -11.60
CA TRP A 81 2.53 13.25 -10.82
C TRP A 81 2.28 11.88 -11.46
N ARG A 82 2.40 11.79 -12.79
CA ARG A 82 2.19 10.53 -13.54
C ARG A 82 3.20 9.47 -13.14
N ASP A 83 4.45 9.85 -12.87
CA ASP A 83 5.50 8.92 -12.44
C ASP A 83 5.27 8.43 -11.01
N LEU A 84 4.48 9.17 -10.23
CA LEU A 84 4.10 8.82 -8.86
C LEU A 84 2.86 7.93 -8.76
N MET A 85 2.25 7.49 -9.87
CA MET A 85 1.06 6.65 -9.79
C MET A 85 1.28 5.32 -9.07
N GLU A 86 2.33 4.57 -9.43
CA GLU A 86 2.65 3.30 -8.74
C GLU A 86 3.17 3.53 -7.31
N PRO A 87 4.05 4.52 -7.04
CA PRO A 87 4.37 4.94 -5.67
C PRO A 87 3.14 5.27 -4.82
N ALA A 88 2.17 6.04 -5.35
CA ALA A 88 0.95 6.38 -4.63
C ALA A 88 0.09 5.15 -4.31
N ARG A 89 0.02 4.18 -5.23
CA ARG A 89 -0.61 2.88 -4.95
C ARG A 89 0.14 2.12 -3.87
N ARG A 90 1.48 2.08 -3.88
CA ARG A 90 2.27 1.43 -2.82
C ARG A 90 2.03 2.07 -1.46
N ALA A 91 2.01 3.39 -1.38
CA ALA A 91 1.68 4.15 -0.18
C ALA A 91 0.29 3.76 0.35
N ALA A 92 -0.74 3.76 -0.50
CA ALA A 92 -2.08 3.33 -0.10
C ALA A 92 -2.08 1.89 0.46
N ARG A 93 -1.35 0.97 -0.17
CA ARG A 93 -1.23 -0.42 0.32
C ARG A 93 -0.51 -0.52 1.66
N ARG A 94 0.54 0.27 1.90
CA ARG A 94 1.24 0.31 3.19
C ARG A 94 0.33 0.87 4.29
N LEU A 95 -0.49 1.87 3.99
CA LEU A 95 -1.51 2.37 4.92
C LEU A 95 -2.60 1.34 5.22
N VAL A 96 -3.03 0.53 4.24
CA VAL A 96 -3.92 -0.62 4.50
C VAL A 96 -3.25 -1.62 5.46
N ALA A 97 -1.97 -1.92 5.22
CA ALA A 97 -1.20 -2.82 6.08
C ALA A 97 -1.03 -2.30 7.51
N ALA A 98 -1.01 -0.97 7.68
CA ALA A 98 -0.99 -0.29 8.97
C ALA A 98 -2.37 -0.20 9.64
N GLY A 99 -3.46 -0.58 8.95
CA GLY A 99 -4.83 -0.49 9.46
C GLY A 99 -5.46 0.90 9.36
N GLU A 100 -4.79 1.88 8.74
CA GLU A 100 -5.20 3.28 8.69
C GLU A 100 -6.29 3.56 7.65
N VAL A 101 -6.29 2.79 6.56
CA VAL A 101 -7.20 2.98 5.43
C VAL A 101 -7.69 1.66 4.85
N GLU A 102 -8.79 1.72 4.13
CA GLU A 102 -9.31 0.65 3.28
C GLU A 102 -9.23 1.05 1.81
N ILE A 103 -8.91 0.09 0.93
CA ILE A 103 -9.01 0.27 -0.52
C ILE A 103 -10.32 -0.33 -1.01
N THR A 104 -11.07 0.44 -1.80
CA THR A 104 -12.35 0.04 -2.36
C THR A 104 -12.38 0.15 -3.89
N GLN A 105 -13.19 -0.70 -4.53
CA GLN A 105 -13.57 -0.59 -5.93
C GLN A 105 -15.08 -0.78 -6.04
N GLN A 106 -15.75 0.11 -6.78
CA GLN A 106 -17.21 0.08 -6.95
C GLN A 106 -17.95 0.05 -5.60
N GLY A 107 -17.39 0.72 -4.57
CA GLY A 107 -17.97 0.82 -3.22
C GLY A 107 -17.60 -0.32 -2.27
N SER A 108 -17.06 -1.43 -2.76
CA SER A 108 -16.70 -2.61 -1.96
C SER A 108 -15.21 -2.62 -1.61
N VAL A 109 -14.86 -3.06 -0.40
CA VAL A 109 -13.47 -3.29 0.02
C VAL A 109 -12.87 -4.42 -0.83
N VAL A 110 -11.66 -4.22 -1.34
CA VAL A 110 -10.95 -5.19 -2.19
C VAL A 110 -9.55 -5.46 -1.67
N ASP A 111 -8.98 -6.61 -2.06
CA ASP A 111 -7.58 -6.91 -1.75
C ASP A 111 -6.63 -5.93 -2.48
N PRO A 112 -5.84 -5.13 -1.73
CA PRO A 112 -4.87 -4.19 -2.30
C PRO A 112 -3.86 -4.85 -3.25
N SER A 113 -3.55 -6.12 -3.04
CA SER A 113 -2.48 -6.85 -3.74
C SER A 113 -2.89 -7.27 -5.14
N THR A 114 -4.19 -7.44 -5.38
CA THR A 114 -4.76 -7.98 -6.62
C THR A 114 -5.66 -6.99 -7.36
N ALA A 115 -6.13 -5.92 -6.71
CA ALA A 115 -6.95 -4.88 -7.31
C ALA A 115 -6.29 -4.27 -8.58
N ARG A 116 -7.02 -4.31 -9.70
CA ARG A 116 -6.60 -3.73 -10.99
C ARG A 116 -7.48 -2.56 -11.37
N GLY A 117 -6.90 -1.57 -12.06
CA GLY A 117 -7.65 -0.39 -12.51
C GLY A 117 -7.92 0.63 -11.39
N PRO A 118 -8.89 1.54 -11.59
CA PRO A 118 -9.17 2.63 -10.65
C PRO A 118 -9.56 2.10 -9.27
N ILE A 119 -8.90 2.62 -8.24
CA ILE A 119 -9.18 2.29 -6.84
C ILE A 119 -9.53 3.57 -6.08
N ARG A 120 -10.28 3.40 -4.99
CA ARG A 120 -10.60 4.45 -4.03
C ARG A 120 -10.01 4.09 -2.68
N VAL A 121 -9.66 5.09 -1.89
CA VAL A 121 -9.11 4.94 -0.54
C VAL A 121 -10.03 5.68 0.42
N ARG A 122 -10.33 5.11 1.59
CA ARG A 122 -11.05 5.77 2.69
C ARG A 122 -10.41 5.41 4.03
N ARG A 123 -10.65 6.21 5.07
CA ARG A 123 -10.30 5.82 6.45
C ARG A 123 -10.98 4.50 6.83
N THR A 124 -10.27 3.67 7.59
CA THR A 124 -10.86 2.50 8.24
C THR A 124 -11.96 2.97 9.20
N ARG A 125 -13.07 2.23 9.25
CA ARG A 125 -14.21 2.52 10.14
C ARG A 125 -14.03 1.90 11.51
#